data_AF-X1A905-F1
#
_entry.id   AF-X1A905-F1
#
_cell.length_a   1.000
_cell.length_b   1.000
_cell.length_c   1.000
_cell.angle_alpha   90.00
_cell.angle_beta   90.00
_cell.angle_gamma   90.00
#
_symmetry.space_group_name_H-M   'P 1'
#
loop_
_entity.id
_entity.type
_entity.pdbx_description
1 polymer ?
#
loop_
_entity_poly.entity_id
_entity_poly.type
_entity_poly.pdbx_seq_one_letter_code
_entity_poly.pdbx_strand_id
1 'polypeptide(L)'
;VTIDANADSRGTRWSGIDSICIGEEVVPGARRLHVAYNDLGANVGYAYSDDSGGTWETPSTPSVTGNSIGVVCNGTSGVLIYYYHLNDIDAFYSDDSGETFGNEFSMIDVNPALRYASCAVDTNDIVHCCVIDYSYDLYYRNSTQWGYVESGVVSDDTYYNCDIEVDKNNRKYIAATGSDDDLVIFYTDATGWSSHTAMTAATVYTSGYQPSIAIYDEQIWVAWIDNGDLWLSNSTIGSITNWRSVGYSESPVKYHPSIAVNAKGEIRITETRAISSDHTTSYWNDSNWNAEGEFSDSILLASHNYCNIANQNFPESARMTNASHIVCTDISARDIIYEQKPVPYDTGTETNPPTYSNFQKNSTKIYNDDYIQFNITIADSLNNVYNWTFSWNDTDTWVNISNGTGYSSTPIIAMANNTVTSTAGNTIGLQFCACDDVIPKNCGCDEIRTFYVNDKIPPYYSNNYNNGSTIKTGGNINFSINMTDDVQLANISIFWNDTGSWVLLEKKY
;
A
#
# COMPACT_ATOMS: atom_id res chain seq x y z
N VAL A 1 -23.99 6.62 -3.43
CA VAL A 1 -24.49 7.75 -2.59
C VAL A 1 -24.50 8.99 -3.47
N THR A 2 -25.59 9.75 -3.47
CA THR A 2 -25.63 11.07 -4.11
C THR A 2 -24.84 12.04 -3.23
N ILE A 3 -23.80 12.68 -3.78
CA ILE A 3 -22.91 13.58 -3.04
C ILE A 3 -23.66 14.88 -2.65
N ASP A 4 -24.64 15.30 -3.44
CA ASP A 4 -25.40 16.51 -3.17
C ASP A 4 -26.92 16.28 -3.33
N ALA A 5 -27.61 16.13 -2.20
CA ALA A 5 -29.07 15.96 -2.18
C ALA A 5 -29.84 17.29 -2.30
N ASN A 6 -29.16 18.44 -2.27
CA ASN A 6 -29.81 19.74 -2.43
C ASN A 6 -30.03 20.03 -3.92
N ALA A 7 -31.28 20.28 -4.29
CA ALA A 7 -31.69 20.41 -5.69
C ALA A 7 -31.08 21.63 -6.43
N ASP A 8 -30.43 22.55 -5.73
CA ASP A 8 -29.96 23.84 -6.25
C ASP A 8 -28.48 23.83 -6.72
N SER A 9 -27.72 22.76 -6.49
CA SER A 9 -26.26 22.65 -6.74
C SER A 9 -25.87 21.50 -7.69
N ARG A 10 -26.85 20.96 -8.41
CA ARG A 10 -26.72 19.87 -9.38
C ARG A 10 -25.63 20.09 -10.44
N GLY A 11 -24.68 19.18 -10.60
CA GLY A 11 -23.51 19.45 -11.43
C GLY A 11 -23.77 19.55 -12.95
N THR A 12 -22.99 20.37 -13.66
CA THR A 12 -23.04 20.46 -15.13
C THR A 12 -21.80 19.88 -15.83
N ARG A 13 -22.07 18.87 -16.67
CA ARG A 13 -21.40 18.35 -17.87
C ARG A 13 -19.89 18.03 -17.93
N TRP A 14 -19.00 18.57 -17.09
CA TRP A 14 -17.56 18.35 -17.28
C TRP A 14 -16.81 18.33 -15.94
N SER A 15 -16.52 17.14 -15.43
CA SER A 15 -15.41 16.95 -14.48
C SER A 15 -14.13 16.71 -15.27
N GLY A 16 -13.00 17.25 -14.79
CA GLY A 16 -11.68 16.90 -15.32
C GLY A 16 -11.29 15.47 -14.97
N ILE A 17 -10.04 15.13 -15.27
CA ILE A 17 -9.42 13.80 -15.07
C ILE A 17 -9.33 13.45 -13.58
N ASP A 18 -9.24 14.45 -12.70
CA ASP A 18 -8.92 14.26 -11.28
C ASP A 18 -10.07 14.70 -10.37
N SER A 19 -11.28 14.17 -10.51
CA SER A 19 -12.42 14.70 -9.75
C SER A 19 -12.53 14.20 -8.30
N ILE A 20 -11.66 13.28 -7.86
CA ILE A 20 -11.68 12.73 -6.51
C ILE A 20 -10.27 12.46 -5.99
N CYS A 21 -10.01 12.80 -4.73
CA CYS A 21 -8.74 12.54 -4.06
C CYS A 21 -8.95 12.11 -2.60
N ILE A 22 -7.93 11.49 -1.98
CA ILE A 22 -8.02 10.90 -0.63
C ILE A 22 -7.11 11.67 0.33
N GLY A 23 -7.70 12.32 1.32
CA GLY A 23 -6.96 13.08 2.33
C GLY A 23 -6.42 12.20 3.46
N GLU A 24 -6.26 12.83 4.61
CA GLU A 24 -5.83 12.23 5.86
C GLU A 24 -6.79 11.16 6.42
N GLU A 25 -6.28 10.39 7.38
CA GLU A 25 -7.06 9.48 8.19
C GLU A 25 -7.79 10.25 9.30
N VAL A 26 -9.12 10.33 9.22
CA VAL A 26 -9.96 11.08 10.17
C VAL A 26 -10.35 10.20 11.35
N VAL A 27 -10.56 8.90 11.10
CA VAL A 27 -10.76 7.86 12.12
C VAL A 27 -9.98 6.60 11.73
N PRO A 28 -9.56 5.75 12.69
CA PRO A 28 -8.81 4.54 12.38
C PRO A 28 -9.48 3.67 11.31
N GLY A 29 -8.82 3.53 10.16
CA GLY A 29 -9.29 2.77 9.00
C GLY A 29 -10.20 3.52 8.02
N ALA A 30 -10.47 4.82 8.21
CA ALA A 30 -11.21 5.63 7.25
C ALA A 30 -10.49 6.96 6.96
N ARG A 31 -10.29 7.22 5.68
CA ARG A 31 -9.67 8.45 5.17
C ARG A 31 -10.73 9.37 4.60
N ARG A 32 -10.49 10.69 4.72
CA ARG A 32 -11.36 11.71 4.13
C ARG A 32 -11.32 11.58 2.61
N LEU A 33 -12.49 11.58 1.97
CA LEU A 33 -12.60 11.67 0.52
C LEU A 33 -12.92 13.10 0.14
N HIS A 34 -12.35 13.58 -0.95
CA HIS A 34 -12.58 14.93 -1.45
C HIS A 34 -12.98 14.87 -2.90
N VAL A 35 -13.99 15.63 -3.29
CA VAL A 35 -14.54 15.66 -4.65
C VAL A 35 -14.69 17.11 -5.08
N ALA A 36 -14.16 17.44 -6.26
CA ALA A 36 -14.39 18.74 -6.89
C ALA A 36 -15.19 18.56 -8.19
N TYR A 37 -16.08 19.51 -8.46
CA TYR A 37 -17.07 19.38 -9.52
C TYR A 37 -17.58 20.73 -10.00
N ASN A 38 -18.22 20.73 -11.17
CA ASN A 38 -18.92 21.91 -11.68
C ASN A 38 -20.37 21.89 -11.21
N ASP A 39 -20.85 22.94 -10.53
CA ASP A 39 -22.24 23.07 -10.12
C ASP A 39 -23.19 23.46 -11.29
N LEU A 40 -24.46 23.79 -10.99
CA LEU A 40 -25.44 24.20 -12.01
C LEU A 40 -25.09 25.51 -12.72
N GLY A 41 -24.38 26.41 -12.04
CA GLY A 41 -23.93 27.69 -12.55
C GLY A 41 -22.61 27.60 -13.33
N ALA A 42 -22.07 26.38 -13.53
CA ALA A 42 -20.70 26.16 -13.96
C ALA A 42 -19.68 26.79 -12.99
N ASN A 43 -20.05 26.90 -11.71
CA ASN A 43 -19.13 27.29 -10.66
C ASN A 43 -18.35 26.08 -10.14
N VAL A 44 -17.17 26.34 -9.63
CA VAL A 44 -16.34 25.35 -8.94
C VAL A 44 -16.99 24.98 -7.60
N GLY A 45 -17.53 23.78 -7.54
CA GLY A 45 -18.09 23.13 -6.35
C GLY A 45 -17.11 22.14 -5.72
N TYR A 46 -17.34 21.85 -4.45
CA TYR A 46 -16.51 20.95 -3.66
C TYR A 46 -17.32 20.26 -2.56
N ALA A 47 -16.99 19.01 -2.30
CA ALA A 47 -17.52 18.23 -1.20
C ALA A 47 -16.45 17.33 -0.59
N TYR A 48 -16.58 16.99 0.68
CA TYR A 48 -15.78 15.94 1.31
C TYR A 48 -16.62 14.98 2.14
N SER A 49 -16.03 13.84 2.51
CA SER A 49 -16.67 12.80 3.32
C SER A 49 -15.70 12.19 4.32
N ASP A 50 -16.08 12.16 5.59
CA ASP A 50 -15.29 11.60 6.71
C ASP A 50 -15.55 10.12 6.98
N ASP A 51 -16.61 9.58 6.41
CA ASP A 51 -17.09 8.22 6.64
C ASP A 51 -16.97 7.34 5.40
N SER A 52 -15.94 7.59 4.59
CA SER A 52 -15.67 6.84 3.35
C SER A 52 -16.83 6.90 2.33
N GLY A 53 -17.44 8.07 2.21
CA GLY A 53 -18.48 8.40 1.23
C GLY A 53 -19.91 8.03 1.65
N GLY A 54 -20.14 7.77 2.94
CA GLY A 54 -21.46 7.55 3.51
C GLY A 54 -22.28 8.84 3.61
N THR A 55 -21.64 9.93 4.02
CA THR A 55 -22.18 11.28 4.14
C THR A 55 -21.22 12.29 3.53
N TRP A 56 -21.76 13.36 2.96
CA TRP A 56 -20.99 14.39 2.26
C TRP A 56 -21.30 15.77 2.82
N GLU A 57 -20.25 16.55 3.02
CA GLU A 57 -20.31 17.94 3.48
C GLU A 57 -19.83 18.86 2.34
N THR A 58 -20.54 19.97 2.13
CA THR A 58 -20.28 20.94 1.05
C THR A 58 -19.90 22.30 1.66
N PRO A 59 -18.63 22.50 2.03
CA PRO A 59 -18.19 23.78 2.56
C PRO A 59 -18.26 24.83 1.44
N SER A 60 -18.32 26.11 1.83
CA SER A 60 -18.39 27.19 0.85
C SER A 60 -17.07 27.33 0.10
N THR A 61 -17.09 27.09 -1.22
CA THR A 61 -16.01 27.50 -2.13
C THR A 61 -16.22 28.94 -2.58
N PRO A 62 -15.16 29.66 -2.99
CA PRO A 62 -15.31 30.92 -3.70
C PRO A 62 -16.14 30.69 -4.97
N SER A 63 -17.16 31.54 -5.19
CA SER A 63 -18.03 31.45 -6.36
C SER A 63 -17.30 31.95 -7.61
N VAL A 64 -16.61 31.04 -8.28
CA VAL A 64 -15.90 31.26 -9.54
C VAL A 64 -16.39 30.28 -10.58
N THR A 65 -16.43 30.70 -11.84
CA THR A 65 -16.79 29.84 -12.96
C THR A 65 -15.55 29.13 -13.52
N GLY A 66 -15.62 27.82 -13.70
CA GLY A 66 -14.48 27.03 -14.18
C GLY A 66 -14.89 25.86 -15.08
N ASN A 67 -13.94 25.29 -15.81
CA ASN A 67 -14.10 24.03 -16.53
C ASN A 67 -12.96 23.07 -16.20
N SER A 68 -13.09 21.79 -16.54
CA SER A 68 -12.02 20.79 -16.35
C SER A 68 -11.46 20.78 -14.92
N ILE A 69 -12.37 20.76 -13.95
CA ILE A 69 -12.03 20.82 -12.53
C ILE A 69 -11.38 19.51 -12.09
N GLY A 70 -10.28 19.62 -11.37
CA GLY A 70 -9.71 18.52 -10.61
C GLY A 70 -9.38 18.90 -9.17
N VAL A 71 -9.08 17.89 -8.38
CA VAL A 71 -8.71 17.99 -6.98
C VAL A 71 -7.55 17.06 -6.71
N VAL A 72 -6.53 17.56 -6.04
CA VAL A 72 -5.40 16.76 -5.57
C VAL A 72 -5.21 16.96 -4.08
N CYS A 73 -4.87 15.88 -3.40
CA CYS A 73 -4.66 15.85 -1.97
C CYS A 73 -3.22 15.42 -1.70
N ASN A 74 -2.56 15.98 -0.69
CA ASN A 74 -1.21 15.58 -0.32
C ASN A 74 -1.16 14.38 0.65
N GLY A 75 -2.31 13.77 0.94
CA GLY A 75 -2.45 12.66 1.89
C GLY A 75 -2.42 13.08 3.37
N THR A 76 -2.30 14.38 3.67
CA THR A 76 -2.50 14.99 4.99
C THR A 76 -3.69 15.96 4.91
N SER A 77 -3.53 17.22 5.33
CA SER A 77 -4.59 18.24 5.32
C SER A 77 -4.60 19.11 4.06
N GLY A 78 -3.59 18.98 3.18
CA GLY A 78 -3.47 19.81 1.99
C GLY A 78 -4.43 19.35 0.89
N VAL A 79 -5.34 20.23 0.48
CA VAL A 79 -6.27 20.02 -0.64
C VAL A 79 -6.14 21.17 -1.65
N LEU A 80 -5.84 20.85 -2.89
CA LEU A 80 -5.80 21.81 -3.99
C LEU A 80 -6.94 21.49 -4.97
N ILE A 81 -7.81 22.46 -5.24
CA ILE A 81 -8.78 22.40 -6.34
C ILE A 81 -8.24 23.24 -7.47
N TYR A 82 -8.05 22.65 -8.65
CA TYR A 82 -7.59 23.36 -9.84
C TYR A 82 -8.64 23.30 -10.95
N TYR A 83 -8.68 24.32 -11.79
CA TYR A 83 -9.69 24.45 -12.84
C TYR A 83 -9.21 25.38 -13.94
N TYR A 84 -9.81 25.22 -15.12
CA TYR A 84 -9.60 26.11 -16.24
C TYR A 84 -10.50 27.34 -16.13
N HIS A 85 -9.90 28.53 -16.19
CA HIS A 85 -10.61 29.81 -16.15
C HIS A 85 -9.92 30.83 -17.05
N LEU A 86 -10.71 31.43 -17.97
CA LEU A 86 -10.28 32.54 -18.85
C LEU A 86 -8.92 32.38 -19.55
N ASN A 87 -8.55 31.16 -19.94
CA ASN A 87 -7.32 30.73 -20.65
C ASN A 87 -6.20 30.18 -19.75
N ASP A 88 -6.35 30.28 -18.43
CA ASP A 88 -5.34 29.88 -17.46
C ASP A 88 -5.80 28.65 -16.67
N ILE A 89 -4.86 28.04 -15.94
CA ILE A 89 -5.19 27.09 -14.87
C ILE A 89 -5.08 27.84 -13.55
N ASP A 90 -6.23 28.02 -12.91
CA ASP A 90 -6.37 28.68 -11.62
C ASP A 90 -6.68 27.63 -10.54
N ALA A 91 -6.47 28.00 -9.27
CA ALA A 91 -6.72 27.10 -8.16
C ALA A 91 -7.10 27.79 -6.86
N PHE A 92 -7.64 26.96 -5.97
CA PHE A 92 -7.81 27.20 -4.54
C PHE A 92 -7.00 26.18 -3.76
N TYR A 93 -6.48 26.61 -2.61
CA TYR A 93 -5.77 25.74 -1.69
C TYR A 93 -6.40 25.81 -0.30
N SER A 94 -6.49 24.65 0.35
CA SER A 94 -6.87 24.46 1.74
C SER A 94 -5.73 23.73 2.46
N ASP A 95 -5.36 24.21 3.63
CA ASP A 95 -4.41 23.58 4.55
C ASP A 95 -5.09 22.91 5.76
N ASP A 96 -6.42 22.91 5.78
CA ASP A 96 -7.30 22.41 6.84
C ASP A 96 -8.26 21.33 6.34
N SER A 97 -7.80 20.49 5.40
CA SER A 97 -8.53 19.30 4.95
C SER A 97 -9.83 19.61 4.24
N GLY A 98 -9.88 20.75 3.53
CA GLY A 98 -11.01 21.20 2.76
C GLY A 98 -12.05 22.00 3.52
N GLU A 99 -11.85 22.27 4.81
CA GLU A 99 -12.81 23.00 5.63
C GLU A 99 -12.93 24.47 5.18
N THR A 100 -11.80 25.09 4.83
CA THR A 100 -11.76 26.44 4.27
C THR A 100 -10.77 26.55 3.11
N PHE A 101 -11.13 27.38 2.12
CA PHE A 101 -10.27 27.66 0.96
C PHE A 101 -9.78 29.10 0.97
N GLY A 102 -8.51 29.28 0.63
CA GLY A 102 -7.91 30.59 0.40
C GLY A 102 -8.46 31.30 -0.83
N ASN A 103 -7.85 32.44 -1.15
CA ASN A 103 -8.16 33.16 -2.40
C ASN A 103 -7.70 32.38 -3.62
N GLU A 104 -8.38 32.63 -4.75
CA GLU A 104 -7.95 32.19 -6.08
C GLU A 104 -6.53 32.67 -6.39
N PHE A 105 -5.74 31.81 -7.01
CA PHE A 105 -4.46 32.16 -7.59
C PHE A 105 -4.23 31.40 -8.89
N SER A 106 -3.44 31.99 -9.79
CA SER A 106 -3.09 31.34 -11.06
C SER A 106 -1.91 30.40 -10.90
N MET A 107 -2.10 29.14 -11.28
CA MET A 107 -1.04 28.13 -11.30
C MET A 107 -0.20 28.28 -12.56
N ILE A 108 -0.87 28.38 -13.71
CA ILE A 108 -0.24 28.39 -15.04
C ILE A 108 -1.00 29.39 -15.91
N ASP A 109 -0.32 30.48 -16.24
CA ASP A 109 -0.78 31.54 -17.14
C ASP A 109 0.18 31.55 -18.34
N VAL A 110 -0.30 31.02 -19.47
CA VAL A 110 0.45 31.00 -20.73
C VAL A 110 -0.46 31.43 -21.88
N ASN A 111 0.18 31.91 -22.94
CA ASN A 111 -0.47 32.26 -24.20
C ASN A 111 0.19 31.43 -25.31
N PRO A 112 -0.54 30.57 -26.04
CA PRO A 112 -2.00 30.48 -26.15
C PRO A 112 -2.69 29.80 -24.95
N ALA A 113 -4.01 29.92 -24.93
CA ALA A 113 -4.86 29.40 -23.87
C ALA A 113 -4.62 27.92 -23.58
N LEU A 114 -4.82 27.54 -22.32
CA LEU A 114 -4.65 26.17 -21.83
C LEU A 114 -5.92 25.33 -21.99
N ARG A 115 -5.77 24.00 -21.90
CA ARG A 115 -6.86 23.02 -21.80
C ARG A 115 -6.31 21.71 -21.22
N TYR A 116 -7.17 20.95 -20.57
CA TYR A 116 -6.86 19.61 -20.05
C TYR A 116 -5.60 19.58 -19.17
N ALA A 117 -5.80 19.83 -17.88
CA ALA A 117 -4.77 19.65 -16.87
C ALA A 117 -5.01 18.37 -16.07
N SER A 118 -3.93 17.66 -15.78
CA SER A 118 -3.88 16.60 -14.77
C SER A 118 -2.75 16.93 -13.80
N CYS A 119 -2.98 16.67 -12.52
CA CYS A 119 -2.02 16.98 -11.47
C CYS A 119 -1.85 15.80 -10.50
N ALA A 120 -0.64 15.62 -9.98
CA ALA A 120 -0.28 14.63 -8.97
C ALA A 120 0.60 15.26 -7.88
N VAL A 121 0.61 14.69 -6.68
CA VAL A 121 1.42 15.19 -5.55
C VAL A 121 2.56 14.23 -5.23
N ASP A 122 3.76 14.74 -5.03
CA ASP A 122 4.91 13.94 -4.60
C ASP A 122 4.98 13.79 -3.06
N THR A 123 5.94 13.00 -2.57
CA THR A 123 6.12 12.78 -1.12
C THR A 123 6.68 13.99 -0.36
N ASN A 124 7.01 15.08 -1.05
CA ASN A 124 7.46 16.35 -0.48
C ASN A 124 6.37 17.44 -0.54
N ASP A 125 5.11 17.06 -0.76
CA ASP A 125 3.97 17.97 -0.93
C ASP A 125 4.11 18.92 -2.14
N ILE A 126 4.90 18.55 -3.14
CA ILE A 126 5.01 19.30 -4.39
C ILE A 126 3.94 18.80 -5.36
N VAL A 127 3.08 19.71 -5.81
CA VAL A 127 2.09 19.41 -6.84
C VAL A 127 2.76 19.53 -8.19
N HIS A 128 2.60 18.51 -9.03
CA HIS A 128 3.11 18.41 -10.39
C HIS A 128 1.94 18.35 -11.35
N CYS A 129 1.95 19.17 -12.40
CA CYS A 129 0.87 19.19 -13.38
C CYS A 129 1.40 19.06 -14.80
N CYS A 130 0.71 18.28 -15.60
CA CYS A 130 0.80 18.34 -17.05
C CYS A 130 -0.39 19.15 -17.59
N VAL A 131 -0.16 19.98 -18.61
CA VAL A 131 -1.22 20.77 -19.25
C VAL A 131 -0.94 20.86 -20.73
N ILE A 132 -1.99 20.95 -21.54
CA ILE A 132 -1.89 21.14 -22.99
C ILE A 132 -2.42 22.52 -23.36
N ASP A 133 -1.86 23.19 -24.37
CA ASP A 133 -2.47 24.41 -24.89
C ASP A 133 -3.35 24.17 -26.13
N TYR A 134 -4.01 25.22 -26.62
CA TYR A 134 -4.76 25.17 -27.87
C TYR A 134 -3.90 25.04 -29.14
N SER A 135 -2.58 25.23 -29.04
CA SER A 135 -1.61 24.88 -30.09
C SER A 135 -1.21 23.41 -30.05
N TYR A 136 -1.76 22.63 -29.12
CA TYR A 136 -1.47 21.21 -28.91
C TYR A 136 -0.08 20.97 -28.29
N ASP A 137 0.57 21.96 -27.70
CA ASP A 137 1.85 21.78 -27.02
C ASP A 137 1.64 21.23 -25.60
N LEU A 138 2.49 20.30 -25.17
CA LEU A 138 2.48 19.72 -23.82
C LEU A 138 3.43 20.49 -22.88
N TYR A 139 2.91 20.86 -21.72
CA TYR A 139 3.62 21.59 -20.67
C TYR A 139 3.68 20.79 -19.38
N TYR A 140 4.76 20.99 -18.64
CA TYR A 140 4.94 20.49 -17.30
C TYR A 140 5.29 21.62 -16.34
N ARG A 141 4.64 21.65 -15.17
CA ARG A 141 4.90 22.61 -14.09
C ARG A 141 4.77 21.95 -12.73
N ASN A 142 5.33 22.59 -11.72
CA ASN A 142 5.12 22.20 -10.33
C ASN A 142 4.84 23.41 -9.42
N SER A 143 4.40 23.15 -8.18
CA SER A 143 3.98 24.18 -7.22
C SER A 143 5.07 25.17 -6.82
N THR A 144 6.35 24.84 -7.02
CA THR A 144 7.46 25.77 -6.78
C THR A 144 7.62 26.81 -7.90
N GLN A 145 6.90 26.65 -9.00
CA GLN A 145 7.02 27.43 -10.23
C GLN A 145 5.72 28.16 -10.62
N TRP A 146 4.67 28.09 -9.81
CA TRP A 146 3.40 28.75 -10.12
C TRP A 146 3.55 30.27 -10.22
N GLY A 147 2.75 30.88 -11.10
CA GLY A 147 2.79 32.32 -11.38
C GLY A 147 3.94 32.79 -12.31
N TYR A 148 4.69 31.88 -12.93
CA TYR A 148 5.72 32.20 -13.94
C TYR A 148 5.26 31.93 -15.38
N VAL A 149 5.50 32.91 -16.26
CA VAL A 149 4.97 32.99 -17.64
C VAL A 149 5.81 32.20 -18.68
N GLU A 150 7.06 31.82 -18.39
CA GLU A 150 7.94 31.16 -19.39
C GLU A 150 7.89 29.63 -19.31
N SER A 151 7.23 29.00 -20.26
CA SER A 151 6.98 27.55 -20.31
C SER A 151 8.21 26.72 -20.69
N GLY A 152 8.35 25.55 -20.05
CA GLY A 152 9.15 24.46 -20.59
C GLY A 152 8.23 23.57 -21.41
N VAL A 153 8.38 23.60 -22.72
CA VAL A 153 7.69 22.68 -23.64
C VAL A 153 8.29 21.28 -23.43
N VAL A 154 7.44 20.29 -23.15
CA VAL A 154 7.85 18.89 -22.99
C VAL A 154 8.13 18.26 -24.37
N SER A 155 7.52 18.79 -25.45
CA SER A 155 7.59 18.22 -26.80
C SER A 155 7.13 19.18 -27.91
N ASP A 156 7.74 19.11 -29.11
CA ASP A 156 7.37 19.88 -30.33
C ASP A 156 6.24 19.19 -31.15
N ASP A 157 5.49 18.30 -30.52
CA ASP A 157 4.46 17.48 -31.14
C ASP A 157 3.07 17.86 -30.60
N THR A 158 2.03 17.43 -31.31
CA THR A 158 0.64 17.84 -31.16
C THR A 158 -0.15 16.91 -30.24
N TYR A 159 -0.35 17.32 -28.99
CA TYR A 159 -1.07 16.57 -27.96
C TYR A 159 -2.51 17.03 -27.75
N TYR A 160 -3.38 16.07 -27.43
CA TYR A 160 -4.79 16.31 -27.12
C TYR A 160 -5.11 16.20 -25.64
N ASN A 161 -4.50 15.24 -24.94
CA ASN A 161 -4.73 14.98 -23.52
C ASN A 161 -3.45 14.51 -22.85
N CYS A 162 -3.33 14.74 -21.56
CA CYS A 162 -2.25 14.21 -20.74
C CYS A 162 -2.77 13.74 -19.38
N ASP A 163 -2.05 12.81 -18.77
CA ASP A 163 -2.19 12.42 -17.38
C ASP A 163 -0.80 12.28 -16.75
N ILE A 164 -0.65 12.64 -15.47
CA ILE A 164 0.64 12.65 -14.77
C ILE A 164 0.57 11.86 -13.48
N GLU A 165 1.57 11.01 -13.24
CA GLU A 165 1.73 10.29 -11.98
C GLU A 165 3.13 10.47 -11.39
N VAL A 166 3.22 10.24 -10.08
CA VAL A 166 4.47 10.31 -9.32
C VAL A 166 4.70 9.01 -8.57
N ASP A 167 5.89 8.42 -8.71
CA ASP A 167 6.23 7.20 -7.97
C ASP A 167 6.70 7.49 -6.53
N LYS A 168 6.87 6.43 -5.73
CA LYS A 168 7.39 6.50 -4.36
C LYS A 168 8.79 7.13 -4.22
N ASN A 169 9.52 7.30 -5.32
CA ASN A 169 10.84 7.91 -5.37
C ASN A 169 10.80 9.35 -5.91
N ASN A 170 9.61 9.96 -6.04
CA ASN A 170 9.37 11.29 -6.60
C ASN A 170 9.82 11.44 -8.06
N ARG A 171 9.83 10.35 -8.83
CA ARG A 171 9.99 10.39 -10.30
C ARG A 171 8.64 10.65 -10.94
N LYS A 172 8.65 11.46 -12.00
CA LYS A 172 7.45 11.99 -12.63
C LYS A 172 7.25 11.29 -13.97
N TYR A 173 6.01 10.96 -14.27
CA TYR A 173 5.64 10.21 -15.46
C TYR A 173 4.43 10.87 -16.10
N ILE A 174 4.54 11.19 -17.39
CA ILE A 174 3.42 11.77 -18.15
C ILE A 174 3.06 10.82 -19.28
N ALA A 175 1.79 10.45 -19.36
CA ALA A 175 1.20 9.81 -20.52
C ALA A 175 0.43 10.86 -21.31
N ALA A 176 0.69 11.01 -22.61
CA ALA A 176 -0.01 11.97 -23.46
C ALA A 176 -0.43 11.34 -24.78
N THR A 177 -1.57 11.76 -25.34
CA THR A 177 -2.03 11.29 -26.66
C THR A 177 -1.77 12.34 -27.74
N GLY A 178 -1.08 11.93 -28.81
CA GLY A 178 -0.69 12.78 -29.95
C GLY A 178 -1.70 12.79 -31.11
N SER A 179 -1.46 13.64 -32.13
CA SER A 179 -2.38 13.83 -33.26
C SER A 179 -2.02 13.13 -34.56
N ASP A 180 -0.77 12.75 -34.73
CA ASP A 180 -0.23 12.32 -36.00
C ASP A 180 0.15 10.84 -36.07
N ASP A 181 0.21 10.09 -34.95
CA ASP A 181 0.61 8.67 -34.98
C ASP A 181 -0.15 7.70 -34.05
N ASP A 182 -1.29 8.07 -33.45
CA ASP A 182 -2.11 7.16 -32.61
C ASP A 182 -1.35 6.59 -31.39
N LEU A 183 -0.27 7.26 -30.99
CA LEU A 183 0.62 6.83 -29.92
C LEU A 183 0.19 7.48 -28.60
N VAL A 184 0.13 6.66 -27.56
CA VAL A 184 0.34 7.21 -26.21
C VAL A 184 1.84 7.36 -26.02
N ILE A 185 2.26 8.60 -25.83
CA ILE A 185 3.65 8.97 -25.63
C ILE A 185 3.90 9.07 -24.14
N PHE A 186 4.93 8.36 -23.68
CA PHE A 186 5.31 8.28 -22.29
C PHE A 186 6.60 9.06 -22.02
N TYR A 187 6.54 9.98 -21.08
CA TYR A 187 7.67 10.80 -20.65
C TYR A 187 8.06 10.50 -19.22
N THR A 188 9.34 10.72 -18.91
CA THR A 188 9.84 10.71 -17.54
C THR A 188 10.85 11.83 -17.29
N ASP A 189 10.84 12.37 -16.08
CA ASP A 189 11.84 13.35 -15.66
C ASP A 189 13.24 12.74 -15.49
N ALA A 190 13.33 11.42 -15.32
CA ALA A 190 14.60 10.69 -15.18
C ALA A 190 15.51 10.85 -16.41
N THR A 191 14.93 11.13 -17.58
CA THR A 191 15.65 11.38 -18.84
C THR A 191 15.56 12.85 -19.29
N GLY A 192 15.11 13.73 -18.39
CA GLY A 192 15.00 15.16 -18.63
C GLY A 192 13.93 15.54 -19.65
N TRP A 193 12.82 14.79 -19.72
CA TRP A 193 11.67 15.02 -20.61
C TRP A 193 11.95 14.89 -22.13
N SER A 194 13.22 14.89 -22.52
CA SER A 194 13.67 14.88 -23.93
C SER A 194 13.60 13.50 -24.60
N SER A 195 13.47 12.41 -23.84
CA SER A 195 13.29 11.07 -24.38
C SER A 195 11.88 10.57 -24.05
N HIS A 196 11.18 10.09 -25.06
CA HIS A 196 9.86 9.49 -24.90
C HIS A 196 9.84 8.08 -25.47
N THR A 197 8.95 7.24 -24.95
CA THR A 197 8.63 5.94 -25.54
C THR A 197 7.21 5.97 -26.06
N ALA A 198 7.03 5.52 -27.29
CA ALA A 198 5.72 5.33 -27.89
C ALA A 198 5.14 3.97 -27.48
N MET A 199 3.93 3.97 -26.94
CA MET A 199 3.10 2.78 -26.84
C MET A 199 2.36 2.60 -28.17
N THR A 200 2.64 1.50 -28.86
CA THR A 200 1.95 1.14 -30.11
C THR A 200 0.94 0.02 -29.86
N ALA A 201 -0.28 0.18 -30.38
CA ALA A 201 -1.13 -0.97 -30.68
C ALA A 201 -0.62 -1.64 -31.97
N ALA A 202 -0.92 -2.94 -32.15
CA ALA A 202 -0.46 -3.72 -33.29
C ALA A 202 -1.06 -3.27 -34.66
N THR A 203 -1.90 -2.23 -34.68
CA THR A 203 -2.63 -1.76 -35.85
C THR A 203 -2.69 -0.23 -35.88
N VAL A 204 -2.39 0.37 -37.04
CA VAL A 204 -2.31 1.82 -37.32
C VAL A 204 -3.71 2.42 -37.49
N TYR A 205 -4.27 3.16 -36.53
CA TYR A 205 -5.61 3.78 -36.63
C TYR A 205 -5.92 4.87 -35.58
N THR A 206 -6.79 5.80 -35.99
CA THR A 206 -7.08 7.18 -35.53
C THR A 206 -7.22 7.55 -34.04
N SER A 207 -6.59 8.68 -33.69
CA SER A 207 -6.80 9.63 -32.58
C SER A 207 -7.27 9.03 -31.25
N GLY A 208 -6.31 8.66 -30.41
CA GLY A 208 -6.58 8.16 -29.06
C GLY A 208 -7.22 9.20 -28.14
N TYR A 209 -8.24 8.78 -27.39
CA TYR A 209 -8.83 9.61 -26.33
C TYR A 209 -8.00 9.52 -25.04
N GLN A 210 -8.15 10.54 -24.19
CA GLN A 210 -7.52 10.76 -22.89
C GLN A 210 -6.85 9.52 -22.25
N PRO A 211 -5.51 9.49 -22.12
CA PRO A 211 -4.84 8.41 -21.41
C PRO A 211 -5.04 8.58 -19.90
N SER A 212 -4.89 7.50 -19.15
CA SER A 212 -4.74 7.57 -17.71
C SER A 212 -3.66 6.62 -17.21
N ILE A 213 -2.89 7.05 -16.23
CA ILE A 213 -1.71 6.34 -15.71
C ILE A 213 -1.92 5.93 -14.25
N ALA A 214 -1.36 4.77 -13.89
CA ALA A 214 -1.21 4.36 -12.50
C ALA A 214 0.14 3.65 -12.31
N ILE A 215 0.75 3.84 -11.14
CA ILE A 215 2.09 3.29 -10.83
C ILE A 215 2.06 2.59 -9.48
N TYR A 216 2.49 1.35 -9.37
CA TYR A 216 2.55 0.65 -8.09
C TYR A 216 3.84 -0.15 -8.03
N ASP A 217 4.60 0.07 -6.96
CA ASP A 217 5.94 -0.47 -6.81
C ASP A 217 6.87 -0.08 -7.99
N GLU A 218 7.30 -1.05 -8.81
CA GLU A 218 8.13 -0.81 -10.00
C GLU A 218 7.36 -0.99 -11.32
N GLN A 219 6.05 -1.14 -11.26
CA GLN A 219 5.18 -1.35 -12.41
C GLN A 219 4.43 -0.07 -12.75
N ILE A 220 4.27 0.17 -14.05
CA ILE A 220 3.49 1.27 -14.61
C ILE A 220 2.41 0.66 -15.49
N TRP A 221 1.19 1.16 -15.35
CA TRP A 221 0.07 0.85 -16.21
C TRP A 221 -0.50 2.12 -16.82
N VAL A 222 -0.91 2.02 -18.08
CA VAL A 222 -1.58 3.08 -18.80
C VAL A 222 -2.83 2.51 -19.44
N ALA A 223 -3.98 3.06 -19.09
CA ALA A 223 -5.25 2.81 -19.75
C ALA A 223 -5.50 3.91 -20.79
N TRP A 224 -5.92 3.54 -21.98
CA TRP A 224 -6.15 4.48 -23.07
C TRP A 224 -7.17 3.91 -24.06
N ILE A 225 -7.77 4.77 -24.88
CA ILE A 225 -8.77 4.35 -25.88
C ILE A 225 -8.21 4.52 -27.26
N ASP A 226 -8.42 3.51 -28.10
CA ASP A 226 -8.16 3.56 -29.53
C ASP A 226 -9.32 2.93 -30.31
N ASN A 227 -9.84 3.63 -31.32
CA ASN A 227 -11.01 3.26 -32.12
C ASN A 227 -12.26 2.83 -31.32
N GLY A 228 -12.39 3.33 -30.08
CA GLY A 228 -13.48 2.97 -29.18
C GLY A 228 -13.24 1.72 -28.35
N ASP A 229 -12.10 1.05 -28.51
CA ASP A 229 -11.65 -0.06 -27.68
C ASP A 229 -10.79 0.44 -26.52
N LEU A 230 -10.93 -0.21 -25.36
CA LEU A 230 -10.07 0.05 -24.21
C LEU A 230 -8.77 -0.74 -24.36
N TRP A 231 -7.64 -0.06 -24.21
CA TRP A 231 -6.33 -0.67 -24.15
C TRP A 231 -5.72 -0.49 -22.76
N LEU A 232 -5.11 -1.57 -22.27
CA LEU A 232 -4.26 -1.55 -21.09
C LEU A 232 -2.84 -1.89 -21.52
N SER A 233 -1.93 -0.95 -21.28
CA SER A 233 -0.50 -1.11 -21.50
C SER A 233 0.22 -1.15 -20.17
N ASN A 234 1.20 -2.04 -20.01
CA ASN A 234 2.07 -2.04 -18.85
C ASN A 234 3.56 -2.10 -19.20
N SER A 235 4.36 -1.61 -18.27
CA SER A 235 5.82 -1.69 -18.32
C SER A 235 6.39 -1.65 -16.89
N THR A 236 7.71 -1.77 -16.78
CA THR A 236 8.44 -1.56 -15.53
C THR A 236 9.22 -0.26 -15.58
N ILE A 237 9.35 0.43 -14.46
CA ILE A 237 10.06 1.71 -14.37
C ILE A 237 11.51 1.60 -14.88
N GLY A 238 12.18 0.46 -14.65
CA GLY A 238 13.53 0.20 -15.15
C GLY A 238 13.63 -0.15 -16.64
N SER A 239 12.49 -0.38 -17.32
CA SER A 239 12.43 -0.84 -18.70
C SER A 239 11.26 -0.21 -19.47
N ILE A 240 11.03 1.10 -19.27
CA ILE A 240 9.95 1.89 -19.91
C ILE A 240 9.96 1.88 -21.45
N THR A 241 10.97 1.27 -22.08
CA THR A 241 11.05 1.03 -23.52
C THR A 241 10.32 -0.23 -23.98
N ASN A 242 9.94 -1.12 -23.06
CA ASN A 242 9.29 -2.40 -23.33
C ASN A 242 7.87 -2.37 -22.78
N TRP A 243 6.91 -2.09 -23.67
CA TRP A 243 5.49 -2.10 -23.34
C TRP A 243 4.84 -3.39 -23.78
N ARG A 244 3.96 -3.92 -22.94
CA ARG A 244 3.00 -4.96 -23.30
C ARG A 244 1.61 -4.35 -23.27
N SER A 245 0.88 -4.47 -24.37
CA SER A 245 -0.47 -3.92 -24.50
C SER A 245 -1.47 -5.04 -24.74
N VAL A 246 -2.64 -4.94 -24.10
CA VAL A 246 -3.80 -5.81 -24.35
C VAL A 246 -5.01 -4.93 -24.60
N GLY A 247 -5.69 -5.19 -25.72
CA GLY A 247 -6.93 -4.51 -26.10
C GLY A 247 -8.14 -5.32 -25.63
N TYR A 248 -9.16 -4.61 -25.18
CA TYR A 248 -10.46 -5.12 -24.80
C TYR A 248 -11.52 -4.45 -25.68
N SER A 249 -11.90 -5.14 -26.75
CA SER A 249 -12.89 -4.67 -27.71
C SER A 249 -14.27 -5.13 -27.33
N GLU A 250 -15.14 -4.17 -27.06
CA GLU A 250 -16.57 -4.41 -26.90
C GLU A 250 -17.36 -3.25 -27.50
N SER A 251 -18.42 -3.58 -28.22
CA SER A 251 -19.44 -2.59 -28.58
C SER A 251 -20.23 -2.21 -27.33
N PRO A 252 -20.46 -0.92 -26.99
CA PRO A 252 -20.22 0.30 -27.79
C PRO A 252 -18.93 1.08 -27.45
N VAL A 253 -18.61 2.07 -28.30
CA VAL A 253 -17.46 3.00 -28.21
C VAL A 253 -17.24 3.53 -26.80
N LYS A 254 -16.02 3.38 -26.31
CA LYS A 254 -15.56 3.80 -24.97
C LYS A 254 -14.85 5.16 -25.02
N TYR A 255 -14.88 5.90 -23.90
CA TYR A 255 -14.24 7.20 -23.72
C TYR A 255 -13.69 7.33 -22.29
N HIS A 256 -12.69 8.21 -22.12
CA HIS A 256 -12.20 8.70 -20.83
C HIS A 256 -11.92 7.61 -19.77
N PRO A 257 -10.96 6.71 -20.03
CA PRO A 257 -10.57 5.70 -19.07
C PRO A 257 -9.93 6.35 -17.85
N SER A 258 -10.21 5.80 -16.69
CA SER A 258 -9.56 6.12 -15.43
C SER A 258 -9.07 4.80 -14.84
N ILE A 259 -7.77 4.70 -14.58
CA ILE A 259 -7.09 3.54 -14.02
C ILE A 259 -6.53 3.84 -12.63
N ALA A 260 -6.76 2.96 -11.67
CA ALA A 260 -6.09 3.02 -10.39
C ALA A 260 -5.53 1.66 -9.98
N VAL A 261 -4.48 1.67 -9.17
CA VAL A 261 -3.91 0.47 -8.56
C VAL A 261 -3.98 0.60 -7.05
N ASN A 262 -4.56 -0.39 -6.37
CA ASN A 262 -4.67 -0.35 -4.91
C ASN A 262 -3.35 -0.79 -4.23
N ALA A 263 -3.33 -0.72 -2.90
CA ALA A 263 -2.16 -1.11 -2.12
C ALA A 263 -1.85 -2.62 -2.12
N LYS A 264 -2.65 -3.46 -2.82
CA LYS A 264 -2.39 -4.87 -3.06
C LYS A 264 -1.85 -5.13 -4.48
N GLY A 265 -1.71 -4.09 -5.31
CA GLY A 265 -1.30 -4.21 -6.71
C GLY A 265 -2.42 -4.57 -7.69
N GLU A 266 -3.68 -4.53 -7.25
CA GLU A 266 -4.82 -4.83 -8.10
C GLU A 266 -5.23 -3.63 -8.94
N ILE A 267 -5.51 -3.86 -10.21
CA ILE A 267 -5.78 -2.82 -11.20
C ILE A 267 -7.29 -2.69 -11.41
N ARG A 268 -7.78 -1.46 -11.35
CA ARG A 268 -9.17 -1.13 -11.69
C ARG A 268 -9.20 -0.09 -12.78
N ILE A 269 -10.09 -0.30 -13.74
CA ILE A 269 -10.32 0.63 -14.84
C ILE A 269 -11.81 0.94 -14.92
N THR A 270 -12.15 2.22 -14.90
CA THR A 270 -13.46 2.75 -15.27
C THR A 270 -13.40 3.28 -16.69
N GLU A 271 -14.49 3.12 -17.44
CA GLU A 271 -14.62 3.57 -18.83
C GLU A 271 -16.04 4.08 -19.06
N THR A 272 -16.19 5.10 -19.91
CA THR A 272 -17.51 5.65 -20.28
C THR A 272 -17.97 5.07 -21.61
N ARG A 273 -19.15 4.44 -21.67
CA ARG A 273 -19.76 3.91 -22.92
C ARG A 273 -20.70 4.95 -23.58
N ALA A 274 -20.61 5.14 -24.91
CA ALA A 274 -21.36 6.20 -25.61
C ALA A 274 -22.87 5.99 -25.81
N ILE A 275 -23.38 4.74 -25.80
CA ILE A 275 -24.69 4.44 -26.43
C ILE A 275 -25.66 3.68 -25.52
N SER A 276 -25.25 3.30 -24.32
CA SER A 276 -26.16 2.74 -23.30
C SER A 276 -25.86 3.36 -21.95
N SER A 277 -26.89 3.43 -21.11
CA SER A 277 -26.84 3.92 -19.73
C SER A 277 -26.03 3.04 -18.77
N ASP A 278 -25.06 2.28 -19.28
CA ASP A 278 -24.36 1.24 -18.54
C ASP A 278 -22.87 1.59 -18.41
N HIS A 279 -22.42 1.71 -17.17
CA HIS A 279 -21.00 1.79 -16.80
C HIS A 279 -20.49 0.39 -16.51
N THR A 280 -19.31 0.05 -17.03
CA THR A 280 -18.63 -1.20 -16.72
C THR A 280 -17.32 -0.87 -16.03
N THR A 281 -17.22 -1.20 -14.74
CA THR A 281 -15.92 -1.29 -14.07
C THR A 281 -15.30 -2.62 -14.43
N SER A 282 -14.15 -2.60 -15.10
CA SER A 282 -13.41 -3.80 -15.46
C SER A 282 -12.32 -4.08 -14.43
N TYR A 283 -12.25 -5.31 -13.94
CA TYR A 283 -11.22 -5.77 -13.00
C TYR A 283 -10.13 -6.55 -13.73
N TRP A 284 -8.87 -6.26 -13.42
CA TRP A 284 -7.71 -6.92 -14.00
C TRP A 284 -6.79 -7.45 -12.90
N ASN A 285 -6.60 -8.78 -12.88
CA ASN A 285 -5.62 -9.45 -12.04
C ASN A 285 -4.33 -9.72 -12.85
N ASP A 286 -3.19 -9.27 -12.30
CA ASP A 286 -1.87 -9.26 -12.95
C ASP A 286 -1.40 -10.65 -13.43
N SER A 287 -1.91 -11.71 -12.81
CA SER A 287 -1.51 -13.09 -13.12
C SER A 287 -2.08 -13.66 -14.42
N ASN A 288 -3.23 -13.17 -14.92
CA ASN A 288 -3.91 -13.79 -16.06
C ASN A 288 -4.22 -12.87 -17.25
N TRP A 289 -4.12 -11.53 -17.12
CA TRP A 289 -4.44 -10.59 -18.22
C TRP A 289 -5.79 -10.86 -18.91
N ASN A 290 -6.69 -11.52 -18.20
CA ASN A 290 -8.06 -11.76 -18.60
C ASN A 290 -8.90 -10.83 -17.74
N ALA A 291 -9.89 -10.14 -18.33
CA ALA A 291 -10.89 -9.42 -17.56
C ALA A 291 -11.61 -10.44 -16.66
N GLU A 292 -11.25 -10.49 -15.38
CA GLU A 292 -11.86 -11.38 -14.41
C GLU A 292 -13.11 -10.69 -13.86
N GLY A 293 -14.15 -10.66 -14.70
CA GLY A 293 -15.48 -10.19 -14.34
C GLY A 293 -15.80 -8.78 -14.85
N GLU A 294 -16.84 -8.70 -15.66
CA GLU A 294 -17.68 -7.51 -15.72
C GLU A 294 -18.40 -7.41 -14.36
N PHE A 295 -18.18 -6.32 -13.61
CA PHE A 295 -19.21 -5.94 -12.65
C PHE A 295 -20.39 -5.40 -13.45
N SER A 296 -21.29 -6.30 -13.82
CA SER A 296 -22.60 -5.98 -14.36
C SER A 296 -23.55 -5.52 -13.24
N ASP A 297 -23.08 -4.67 -12.34
CA ASP A 297 -23.99 -3.77 -11.65
C ASP A 297 -24.14 -2.58 -12.58
N SER A 298 -25.06 -2.73 -13.54
CA SER A 298 -25.56 -1.64 -14.36
C SER A 298 -26.02 -0.52 -13.43
N ILE A 299 -25.15 0.44 -13.16
CA ILE A 299 -25.55 1.76 -12.74
C ILE A 299 -26.23 2.36 -13.97
N LEU A 300 -27.53 2.03 -14.11
CA LEU A 300 -28.43 2.51 -15.17
C LEU A 300 -28.59 4.02 -15.02
N LEU A 301 -27.65 4.79 -15.58
CA LEU A 301 -27.69 6.24 -15.59
C LEU A 301 -27.65 6.73 -17.02
N ALA A 302 -28.63 7.54 -17.40
CA ALA A 302 -28.76 7.97 -18.77
C ALA A 302 -27.64 8.97 -19.14
N SER A 303 -26.97 8.70 -20.27
CA SER A 303 -26.14 9.60 -21.09
C SER A 303 -24.86 10.22 -20.47
N HIS A 304 -23.70 9.89 -21.06
CA HIS A 304 -22.38 10.55 -20.95
C HIS A 304 -21.93 10.89 -19.52
N ASN A 305 -21.31 9.96 -18.80
CA ASN A 305 -20.77 10.25 -17.47
C ASN A 305 -19.24 10.13 -17.48
N TYR A 306 -18.53 11.10 -16.92
CA TYR A 306 -17.12 10.97 -16.59
C TYR A 306 -16.99 10.29 -15.24
N CYS A 307 -16.21 9.20 -15.17
CA CYS A 307 -15.97 8.48 -13.93
C CYS A 307 -14.47 8.50 -13.61
N ASN A 308 -14.13 8.95 -12.40
CA ASN A 308 -12.75 8.98 -11.91
C ASN A 308 -12.62 8.14 -10.63
N ILE A 309 -11.43 7.60 -10.40
CA ILE A 309 -11.12 6.73 -9.26
C ILE A 309 -10.18 7.46 -8.29
N ALA A 310 -10.51 7.47 -6.99
CA ALA A 310 -9.81 8.24 -5.95
C ALA A 310 -8.33 7.89 -5.71
N ASN A 311 -7.85 6.77 -6.26
CA ASN A 311 -6.49 6.25 -6.10
C ASN A 311 -5.56 6.68 -7.26
N GLN A 312 -6.04 7.55 -8.14
CA GLN A 312 -5.24 8.14 -9.21
C GLN A 312 -4.47 9.35 -8.71
N ASN A 313 -3.28 9.56 -9.28
CA ASN A 313 -2.47 10.75 -9.09
C ASN A 313 -2.04 10.95 -7.64
N PHE A 314 -1.79 9.82 -6.96
CA PHE A 314 -1.62 9.71 -5.52
C PHE A 314 -0.35 8.96 -5.13
N PRO A 315 0.44 9.47 -4.15
CA PRO A 315 1.59 8.73 -3.63
C PRO A 315 1.17 7.36 -3.10
N GLU A 316 1.99 6.34 -3.37
CA GLU A 316 1.73 4.94 -3.04
C GLU A 316 1.33 4.73 -1.57
N SER A 317 1.93 5.50 -0.66
CA SER A 317 1.66 5.47 0.79
C SER A 317 0.24 5.90 1.17
N ALA A 318 -0.47 6.59 0.29
CA ALA A 318 -1.78 7.13 0.57
C ALA A 318 -2.95 6.43 -0.15
N ARG A 319 -2.65 5.36 -0.90
CA ARG A 319 -3.65 4.56 -1.59
C ARG A 319 -4.44 3.68 -0.64
N MET A 320 -5.72 3.48 -0.94
CA MET A 320 -6.58 2.62 -0.13
C MET A 320 -6.28 1.13 -0.34
N THR A 321 -6.41 0.37 0.76
CA THR A 321 -6.13 -1.07 0.81
C THR A 321 -7.36 -1.94 0.55
N ASN A 322 -8.58 -1.43 0.79
CA ASN A 322 -9.76 -2.28 0.97
C ASN A 322 -10.91 -2.02 -0.02
N ALA A 323 -10.96 -0.84 -0.65
CA ALA A 323 -12.02 -0.48 -1.58
C ALA A 323 -11.50 0.48 -2.66
N SER A 324 -12.15 0.50 -3.82
CA SER A 324 -12.01 1.57 -4.79
C SER A 324 -13.20 2.48 -4.72
N HIS A 325 -12.89 3.77 -4.77
CA HIS A 325 -13.83 4.86 -4.57
C HIS A 325 -13.96 5.55 -5.91
N ILE A 326 -15.16 5.48 -6.48
CA ILE A 326 -15.45 5.90 -7.84
C ILE A 326 -16.43 7.05 -7.75
N VAL A 327 -16.15 8.13 -8.47
CA VAL A 327 -17.06 9.26 -8.61
C VAL A 327 -17.40 9.42 -10.07
N CYS A 328 -18.69 9.39 -10.37
CA CYS A 328 -19.22 9.55 -11.72
C CYS A 328 -20.16 10.76 -11.79
N THR A 329 -20.05 11.56 -12.85
CA THR A 329 -21.01 12.64 -13.12
C THR A 329 -22.22 12.10 -13.90
N ASP A 330 -23.43 12.08 -13.34
CA ASP A 330 -24.65 11.78 -14.10
C ASP A 330 -25.18 13.04 -14.80
N ILE A 331 -25.00 13.13 -16.12
CA ILE A 331 -25.50 14.30 -16.88
C ILE A 331 -27.03 14.33 -16.96
N SER A 332 -27.71 13.19 -16.92
CA SER A 332 -29.18 13.13 -16.99
C SER A 332 -29.85 13.55 -15.68
N ALA A 333 -29.35 13.06 -14.55
CA ALA A 333 -29.84 13.46 -13.23
C ALA A 333 -29.29 14.83 -12.82
N ARG A 334 -28.20 15.28 -13.47
CA ARG A 334 -27.33 16.38 -13.02
C ARG A 334 -26.84 16.13 -11.60
N ASP A 335 -26.35 14.92 -11.38
CA ASP A 335 -25.94 14.46 -10.06
C ASP A 335 -24.50 13.97 -10.08
N ILE A 336 -23.87 13.88 -8.91
CA ILE A 336 -22.57 13.26 -8.72
C ILE A 336 -22.78 12.03 -7.88
N ILE A 337 -22.43 10.89 -8.47
CA ILE A 337 -22.68 9.59 -7.88
C ILE A 337 -21.36 9.05 -7.40
N TYR A 338 -21.31 8.87 -6.09
CA TYR A 338 -20.24 8.15 -5.43
C TYR A 338 -20.61 6.66 -5.34
N GLU A 339 -19.67 5.82 -5.76
CA GLU A 339 -19.73 4.38 -5.55
C GLU A 339 -18.48 3.89 -4.83
N GLN A 340 -18.69 3.20 -3.73
CA GLN A 340 -17.66 2.41 -3.08
C GLN A 340 -17.81 0.96 -3.56
N LYS A 341 -16.84 0.47 -4.33
CA LYS A 341 -16.77 -0.94 -4.71
C LYS A 341 -15.74 -1.62 -3.82
N PRO A 342 -16.15 -2.56 -2.93
CA PRO A 342 -15.21 -3.42 -2.23
C PRO A 342 -14.23 -4.01 -3.23
N VAL A 343 -12.96 -4.13 -2.87
CA VAL A 343 -12.09 -5.06 -3.58
C VAL A 343 -12.79 -6.41 -3.57
N PRO A 344 -12.99 -7.09 -4.71
CA PRO A 344 -13.40 -8.47 -4.69
C PRO A 344 -12.31 -9.22 -3.94
N TYR A 345 -12.47 -9.29 -2.62
CA TYR A 345 -11.86 -10.31 -1.82
C TYR A 345 -12.19 -11.59 -2.53
N ASP A 346 -11.18 -12.44 -2.72
CA ASP A 346 -11.45 -13.83 -2.97
C ASP A 346 -12.34 -14.30 -1.80
N THR A 347 -13.65 -14.31 -2.05
CA THR A 347 -14.66 -14.77 -1.09
C THR A 347 -14.60 -16.28 -0.91
N GLY A 348 -13.55 -16.95 -1.41
CA GLY A 348 -13.06 -18.16 -0.80
C GLY A 348 -13.05 -17.95 0.71
N THR A 349 -14.03 -18.54 1.38
CA THR A 349 -14.13 -18.53 2.84
C THR A 349 -12.93 -19.31 3.35
N GLU A 350 -11.79 -18.64 3.48
CA GLU A 350 -10.62 -19.21 4.12
C GLU A 350 -10.95 -19.34 5.59
N THR A 351 -11.15 -20.59 5.98
CA THR A 351 -11.47 -20.98 7.36
C THR A 351 -10.26 -21.56 8.07
N ASN A 352 -9.12 -21.65 7.39
CA ASN A 352 -7.88 -22.18 7.96
C ASN A 352 -6.97 -21.01 8.33
N PRO A 353 -6.45 -20.97 9.57
CA PRO A 353 -5.45 -19.98 9.94
C PRO A 353 -4.12 -20.29 9.22
N PRO A 354 -3.18 -19.32 9.21
CA PRO A 354 -1.84 -19.55 8.69
C PRO A 354 -1.18 -20.80 9.28
N THR A 355 -0.42 -21.49 8.45
CA THR A 355 0.32 -22.71 8.80
C THR A 355 1.79 -22.41 9.06
N TYR A 356 2.42 -23.25 9.89
CA TYR A 356 3.79 -23.05 10.38
C TYR A 356 4.67 -24.25 10.08
N SER A 357 5.90 -24.00 9.62
CA SER A 357 6.86 -25.06 9.33
C SER A 357 8.31 -24.61 9.53
N ASN A 358 9.25 -25.55 9.40
CA ASN A 358 10.70 -25.30 9.43
C ASN A 358 11.19 -24.55 10.68
N PHE A 359 10.66 -24.88 11.86
CA PHE A 359 11.17 -24.33 13.11
C PHE A 359 12.68 -24.62 13.26
N GLN A 360 13.47 -23.56 13.34
CA GLN A 360 14.92 -23.62 13.54
C GLN A 360 15.32 -22.78 14.74
N LYS A 361 16.35 -23.25 15.47
CA LYS A 361 17.02 -22.48 16.51
C LYS A 361 18.53 -22.56 16.34
N ASN A 362 19.23 -21.49 16.71
CA ASN A 362 20.70 -21.41 16.57
C ASN A 362 21.48 -22.21 17.64
N SER A 363 20.83 -22.80 18.64
CA SER A 363 21.49 -23.56 19.70
C SER A 363 20.83 -24.89 20.05
N THR A 364 21.64 -25.94 20.21
CA THR A 364 21.18 -27.27 20.63
C THR A 364 20.87 -27.34 22.13
N LYS A 365 21.65 -26.64 22.94
CA LYS A 365 21.47 -26.48 24.39
C LYS A 365 21.32 -25.01 24.74
N ILE A 366 20.41 -24.68 25.64
CA ILE A 366 20.18 -23.31 26.09
C ILE A 366 20.76 -23.18 27.48
N TYR A 367 21.63 -22.19 27.70
CA TYR A 367 22.16 -21.81 29.00
C TYR A 367 21.65 -20.42 29.40
N ASN A 368 21.80 -20.08 30.68
CA ASN A 368 21.64 -18.71 31.14
C ASN A 368 22.64 -17.78 30.42
N ASP A 369 22.20 -16.56 30.09
CA ASP A 369 22.88 -15.53 29.30
C ASP A 369 23.12 -15.88 27.82
N ASP A 370 22.60 -16.99 27.30
CA ASP A 370 22.69 -17.28 25.88
C ASP A 370 21.80 -16.35 25.04
N TYR A 371 22.29 -16.00 23.85
CA TYR A 371 21.50 -15.31 22.83
C TYR A 371 20.93 -16.33 21.84
N ILE A 372 19.61 -16.51 21.87
CA ILE A 372 18.91 -17.50 21.06
C ILE A 372 18.14 -16.81 19.94
N GLN A 373 18.29 -17.36 18.73
CA GLN A 373 17.51 -16.97 17.55
C GLN A 373 16.57 -18.11 17.16
N PHE A 374 15.34 -17.75 16.82
CA PHE A 374 14.33 -18.64 16.25
C PHE A 374 13.95 -18.18 14.85
N ASN A 375 13.79 -19.13 13.95
CA ASN A 375 13.22 -18.90 12.64
C ASN A 375 12.06 -19.86 12.41
N ILE A 376 10.97 -19.36 11.84
CA ILE A 376 9.83 -20.17 11.40
C ILE A 376 9.38 -19.71 10.01
N THR A 377 8.92 -20.64 9.19
CA THR A 377 8.27 -20.33 7.92
C THR A 377 6.76 -20.31 8.14
N ILE A 378 6.14 -19.18 7.84
CA ILE A 378 4.69 -18.97 7.86
C ILE A 378 4.19 -19.06 6.43
N ALA A 379 3.17 -19.88 6.20
CA ALA A 379 2.52 -19.99 4.90
C ALA A 379 1.01 -19.97 5.09
N ASP A 380 0.31 -19.33 4.16
CA ASP A 380 -1.13 -19.24 4.17
C ASP A 380 -1.67 -19.69 2.80
N SER A 381 -2.85 -20.31 2.75
CA SER A 381 -3.39 -20.85 1.49
C SER A 381 -3.76 -19.76 0.49
N LEU A 382 -4.17 -18.58 0.97
CA LEU A 382 -4.44 -17.41 0.15
C LEU A 382 -3.32 -16.36 0.24
N ASN A 383 -2.19 -16.70 0.86
CA ASN A 383 -1.02 -15.83 0.98
C ASN A 383 -1.31 -14.46 1.63
N ASN A 384 -2.20 -14.42 2.63
CA ASN A 384 -2.75 -13.19 3.20
C ASN A 384 -2.38 -12.96 4.68
N VAL A 385 -1.22 -13.46 5.13
CA VAL A 385 -0.78 -13.28 6.53
C VAL A 385 -0.78 -11.79 6.90
N TYR A 386 -1.63 -11.41 7.84
CA TYR A 386 -1.78 -10.01 8.27
C TYR A 386 -0.74 -9.64 9.32
N ASN A 387 -0.61 -10.48 10.35
CA ASN A 387 0.33 -10.26 11.44
C ASN A 387 0.83 -11.57 12.04
N TRP A 388 1.92 -11.47 12.79
CA TRP A 388 2.45 -12.56 13.59
C TRP A 388 3.13 -12.05 14.86
N THR A 389 3.28 -12.94 15.84
CA THR A 389 3.85 -12.64 17.16
C THR A 389 4.59 -13.85 17.72
N PHE A 390 5.80 -13.63 18.21
CA PHE A 390 6.52 -14.54 19.09
C PHE A 390 6.36 -14.09 20.53
N SER A 391 5.91 -15.00 21.38
CA SER A 391 5.85 -14.84 22.81
C SER A 391 6.80 -15.81 23.50
N TRP A 392 7.34 -15.40 24.64
CA TRP A 392 8.32 -16.16 25.43
C TRP A 392 8.03 -15.98 26.92
N ASN A 393 8.27 -16.98 27.78
CA ASN A 393 7.96 -16.92 29.22
C ASN A 393 9.13 -17.17 30.21
N ASP A 394 10.33 -16.67 29.90
CA ASP A 394 11.55 -16.74 30.72
C ASP A 394 11.35 -16.43 32.20
N THR A 395 10.48 -15.46 32.48
CA THR A 395 10.26 -14.82 33.77
C THR A 395 8.96 -15.29 34.43
N ASP A 396 8.49 -16.49 34.08
CA ASP A 396 7.18 -17.04 34.45
C ASP A 396 5.98 -16.22 33.94
N THR A 397 6.22 -15.21 33.09
CA THR A 397 5.20 -14.38 32.46
C THR A 397 5.43 -14.33 30.96
N TRP A 398 4.37 -14.50 30.18
CA TRP A 398 4.44 -14.40 28.72
C TRP A 398 4.65 -12.95 28.30
N VAL A 399 5.73 -12.72 27.56
CA VAL A 399 6.05 -11.43 26.96
C VAL A 399 6.20 -11.59 25.45
N ASN A 400 5.76 -10.57 24.70
CA ASN A 400 6.01 -10.49 23.27
C ASN A 400 7.48 -10.11 23.05
N ILE A 401 8.21 -10.95 22.31
CA ILE A 401 9.63 -10.74 22.00
C ILE A 401 9.88 -10.29 20.55
N SER A 402 8.89 -10.46 19.67
CA SER A 402 8.96 -10.03 18.28
C SER A 402 7.57 -10.09 17.66
N ASN A 403 7.22 -9.10 16.85
CA ASN A 403 6.02 -9.10 16.02
C ASN A 403 6.35 -8.56 14.63
N GLY A 404 5.47 -8.86 13.68
CA GLY A 404 5.56 -8.33 12.33
C GLY A 404 4.20 -8.28 11.66
N THR A 405 4.15 -7.49 10.60
CA THR A 405 3.01 -7.37 9.67
C THR A 405 3.57 -7.56 8.27
N GLY A 406 2.88 -8.26 7.38
CA GLY A 406 3.37 -8.40 6.02
C GLY A 406 2.47 -9.22 5.11
N TYR A 407 1.89 -8.55 4.12
CA TYR A 407 1.25 -9.18 2.98
C TYR A 407 2.32 -9.76 2.06
N SER A 408 2.28 -11.07 1.81
CA SER A 408 3.27 -11.71 0.96
C SER A 408 2.66 -12.87 0.20
N SER A 409 2.77 -12.83 -1.13
CA SER A 409 2.46 -13.94 -2.05
C SER A 409 3.39 -15.15 -1.89
N THR A 410 4.36 -15.07 -0.98
CA THR A 410 5.32 -16.12 -0.68
C THR A 410 5.40 -16.40 0.83
N PRO A 411 5.79 -17.61 1.25
CA PRO A 411 5.96 -17.93 2.66
C PRO A 411 6.91 -16.95 3.37
N ILE A 412 6.49 -16.43 4.53
CA ILE A 412 7.25 -15.46 5.32
C ILE A 412 8.21 -16.20 6.24
N ILE A 413 9.48 -15.77 6.27
CA ILE A 413 10.44 -16.25 7.28
C ILE A 413 10.41 -15.26 8.44
N ALA A 414 9.73 -15.62 9.53
CA ALA A 414 9.66 -14.80 10.73
C ALA A 414 10.77 -15.17 11.71
N MET A 415 11.40 -14.14 12.29
CA MET A 415 12.57 -14.27 13.14
C MET A 415 12.33 -13.59 14.50
N ALA A 416 12.79 -14.24 15.55
CA ALA A 416 12.85 -13.67 16.89
C ALA A 416 14.21 -13.92 17.53
N ASN A 417 14.71 -12.92 18.24
CA ASN A 417 15.95 -13.01 18.99
C ASN A 417 15.68 -12.65 20.45
N ASN A 418 16.20 -13.43 21.39
CA ASN A 418 16.07 -13.12 22.81
C ASN A 418 17.27 -13.63 23.60
N THR A 419 17.57 -12.96 24.72
CA THR A 419 18.57 -13.41 25.70
C THR A 419 17.89 -14.19 26.82
N VAL A 420 18.45 -15.34 27.17
CA VAL A 420 17.92 -16.22 28.24
C VAL A 420 18.35 -15.68 29.59
N THR A 421 17.38 -15.30 30.40
CA THR A 421 17.54 -14.74 31.75
C THR A 421 17.12 -15.71 32.85
N SER A 422 16.35 -16.77 32.52
CA SER A 422 15.98 -17.78 33.50
C SER A 422 17.22 -18.53 34.00
N THR A 423 17.21 -18.86 35.29
CA THR A 423 18.28 -19.64 35.91
C THR A 423 18.29 -21.07 35.36
N ALA A 424 19.45 -21.70 35.36
CA ALA A 424 19.54 -23.12 35.03
C ALA A 424 18.61 -23.96 35.92
N GLY A 425 18.18 -25.11 35.41
CA GLY A 425 17.19 -25.96 36.06
C GLY A 425 15.73 -25.63 35.70
N ASN A 426 15.45 -24.45 35.18
CA ASN A 426 14.11 -24.04 34.78
C ASN A 426 13.74 -24.51 33.37
N THR A 427 12.43 -24.54 33.11
CA THR A 427 11.88 -24.75 31.76
C THR A 427 11.24 -23.46 31.28
N ILE A 428 11.68 -23.00 30.11
CA ILE A 428 11.13 -21.83 29.41
C ILE A 428 10.33 -22.30 28.20
N GLY A 429 9.44 -21.46 27.72
CA GLY A 429 8.44 -21.73 26.70
C GLY A 429 8.44 -20.63 25.64
N LEU A 430 8.23 -21.05 24.40
CA LEU A 430 8.04 -20.19 23.23
C LEU A 430 6.69 -20.53 22.61
N GLN A 431 5.92 -19.50 22.28
CA GLN A 431 4.67 -19.62 21.53
C GLN A 431 4.71 -18.66 20.35
N PHE A 432 4.20 -19.13 19.22
CA PHE A 432 4.08 -18.35 18.01
C PHE A 432 2.61 -18.28 17.61
N CYS A 433 2.13 -17.11 17.19
CA CYS A 433 0.80 -16.92 16.65
C CYS A 433 0.86 -16.08 15.37
N ALA A 434 0.00 -16.38 14.41
CA ALA A 434 -0.22 -15.55 13.22
C ALA A 434 -1.71 -15.47 12.89
N CYS A 435 -2.09 -14.38 12.25
CA CYS A 435 -3.45 -14.17 11.75
C CYS A 435 -3.42 -13.83 10.27
N ASP A 436 -4.45 -14.25 9.54
CA ASP A 436 -4.75 -13.74 8.20
C ASP A 436 -5.47 -12.37 8.26
N ASP A 437 -5.75 -11.79 7.09
CA ASP A 437 -6.47 -10.51 6.95
C ASP A 437 -7.99 -10.66 6.74
N VAL A 438 -8.50 -11.89 6.72
CA VAL A 438 -9.92 -12.20 6.47
C VAL A 438 -10.78 -11.61 7.60
N ILE A 439 -12.05 -11.26 7.32
CA ILE A 439 -12.97 -10.77 8.35
C ILE A 439 -14.07 -11.82 8.58
N PRO A 440 -14.19 -12.40 9.80
CA PRO A 440 -13.35 -12.16 10.98
C PRO A 440 -11.95 -12.77 10.85
N LYS A 441 -10.94 -12.13 11.47
CA LYS A 441 -9.54 -12.57 11.42
C LYS A 441 -9.41 -14.00 11.93
N ASN A 442 -8.77 -14.85 11.15
CA ASN A 442 -8.48 -16.21 11.52
C ASN A 442 -7.05 -16.29 12.09
N CYS A 443 -6.96 -16.51 13.39
CA CYS A 443 -5.70 -16.56 14.10
C CYS A 443 -5.41 -18.00 14.54
N GLY A 444 -4.21 -18.48 14.24
CA GLY A 444 -3.68 -19.74 14.75
C GLY A 444 -2.51 -19.49 15.69
N CYS A 445 -2.35 -20.34 16.71
CA CYS A 445 -1.13 -20.37 17.51
C CYS A 445 -0.53 -21.77 17.46
N ASP A 446 0.79 -21.86 17.37
CA ASP A 446 1.52 -23.12 17.55
C ASP A 446 1.42 -23.60 19.01
N GLU A 447 1.70 -24.88 19.20
CA GLU A 447 1.89 -25.45 20.53
C GLU A 447 3.07 -24.78 21.25
N ILE A 448 3.00 -24.71 22.58
CA ILE A 448 4.08 -24.16 23.40
C ILE A 448 5.30 -25.09 23.29
N ARG A 449 6.37 -24.59 22.68
CA ARG A 449 7.66 -25.29 22.60
C ARG A 449 8.44 -24.99 23.87
N THR A 450 8.85 -26.03 24.59
CA THR A 450 9.58 -25.89 25.84
C THR A 450 11.07 -26.18 25.68
N PHE A 451 11.89 -25.49 26.47
CA PHE A 451 13.33 -25.61 26.50
C PHE A 451 13.82 -25.68 27.95
N TYR A 452 14.70 -26.62 28.23
CA TYR A 452 15.38 -26.72 29.52
C TYR A 452 16.61 -25.82 29.53
N VAL A 453 16.72 -24.96 30.54
CA VAL A 453 17.92 -24.14 30.76
C VAL A 453 18.97 -25.02 31.46
N ASN A 454 20.02 -25.33 30.71
CA ASN A 454 21.09 -26.20 31.13
C ASN A 454 22.03 -25.45 32.07
N ASP A 455 22.60 -26.23 32.97
CA ASP A 455 23.76 -25.83 33.74
C ASP A 455 24.99 -25.68 32.82
N LYS A 456 25.67 -24.54 32.93
CA LYS A 456 26.86 -24.19 32.15
C LYS A 456 28.16 -24.63 32.85
N ILE A 457 28.13 -24.82 34.17
CA ILE A 457 29.31 -25.04 35.00
C ILE A 457 29.15 -26.39 35.73
N PRO A 458 29.90 -27.43 35.34
CA PRO A 458 29.79 -28.71 36.02
C PRO A 458 30.15 -28.59 37.52
N PRO A 459 29.58 -29.46 38.38
CA PRO A 459 29.87 -29.48 39.80
C PRO A 459 31.38 -29.48 40.07
N TYR A 460 31.81 -28.53 40.90
CA TYR A 460 33.20 -28.38 41.29
C TYR A 460 33.41 -28.84 42.73
N TYR A 461 34.50 -29.56 42.97
CA TYR A 461 34.92 -29.96 44.32
C TYR A 461 36.27 -29.34 44.67
N SER A 462 36.41 -28.91 45.92
CA SER A 462 37.63 -28.31 46.46
C SER A 462 37.91 -28.77 47.90
N ASN A 463 39.13 -28.48 48.36
CA ASN A 463 39.61 -28.76 49.73
C ASN A 463 39.47 -30.22 50.14
N ASN A 464 40.20 -31.13 49.49
CA ASN A 464 40.29 -32.51 49.96
C ASN A 464 41.27 -32.57 51.14
N TYR A 465 40.76 -32.43 52.37
CA TYR A 465 41.56 -32.53 53.58
C TYR A 465 41.27 -33.85 54.29
N ASN A 466 42.34 -34.58 54.61
CA ASN A 466 42.29 -35.67 55.57
C ASN A 466 43.03 -35.26 56.85
N ASN A 467 42.54 -35.73 58.00
CA ASN A 467 43.12 -35.43 59.31
C ASN A 467 44.43 -36.17 59.61
N GLY A 468 45.08 -36.82 58.63
CA GLY A 468 46.31 -37.57 58.87
C GLY A 468 47.05 -38.05 57.63
N SER A 469 48.37 -37.88 57.62
CA SER A 469 49.27 -38.41 56.58
C SER A 469 49.61 -39.90 56.76
N THR A 470 49.24 -40.50 57.89
CA THR A 470 49.47 -41.92 58.23
C THR A 470 48.23 -42.51 58.89
N ILE A 471 47.65 -43.52 58.25
CA ILE A 471 46.48 -44.24 58.73
C ILE A 471 46.97 -45.42 59.58
N LYS A 472 46.62 -45.45 60.87
CA LYS A 472 46.88 -46.59 61.75
C LYS A 472 45.66 -47.49 61.82
N THR A 473 45.87 -48.79 61.92
CA THR A 473 44.80 -49.78 62.13
C THR A 473 43.96 -49.39 63.36
N GLY A 474 42.65 -49.24 63.16
CA GLY A 474 41.71 -48.82 64.21
C GLY A 474 41.60 -47.31 64.45
N GLY A 475 42.27 -46.47 63.65
CA GLY A 475 42.13 -45.01 63.69
C GLY A 475 40.94 -44.50 62.87
N ASN A 476 40.37 -43.37 63.28
CA ASN A 476 39.33 -42.67 62.52
C ASN A 476 39.95 -41.68 61.53
N ILE A 477 39.52 -41.75 60.27
CA ILE A 477 39.88 -40.78 59.24
C ILE A 477 38.65 -39.91 58.97
N ASN A 478 38.84 -38.60 59.00
CA ASN A 478 37.81 -37.65 58.60
C ASN A 478 38.16 -37.09 57.22
N PHE A 479 37.22 -37.20 56.29
CA PHE A 479 37.27 -36.54 54.99
C PHE A 479 36.36 -35.32 55.02
N SER A 480 36.87 -34.19 54.57
CA SER A 480 36.06 -33.01 54.29
C SER A 480 36.26 -32.68 52.81
N ILE A 481 35.15 -32.50 52.09
CA ILE A 481 35.12 -32.11 50.69
C ILE A 481 34.08 -31.01 50.58
N ASN A 482 34.46 -29.86 50.03
CA ASN A 482 33.51 -28.82 49.68
C ASN A 482 33.08 -29.05 48.22
N MET A 483 31.79 -29.20 47.99
CA MET A 483 31.20 -29.29 46.66
C MET A 483 30.31 -28.08 46.43
N THR A 484 30.46 -27.47 45.26
CA THR A 484 29.69 -26.29 44.85
C THR A 484 29.23 -26.46 43.41
N ASP A 485 28.07 -25.90 43.13
CA ASP A 485 27.37 -25.89 41.84
C ASP A 485 26.56 -24.59 41.84
N ASP A 486 26.39 -23.96 40.68
CA ASP A 486 25.64 -22.72 40.49
C ASP A 486 24.12 -22.94 40.45
N VAL A 487 23.65 -24.18 40.34
CA VAL A 487 22.23 -24.51 40.16
C VAL A 487 21.65 -25.32 41.32
N GLN A 488 22.45 -26.24 41.89
CA GLN A 488 22.25 -27.05 43.11
C GLN A 488 22.66 -28.52 42.83
N LEU A 489 23.40 -29.13 43.77
CA LEU A 489 23.88 -30.51 43.62
C LEU A 489 22.73 -31.51 43.75
N ALA A 490 22.49 -32.32 42.70
CA ALA A 490 21.43 -33.32 42.70
C ALA A 490 21.73 -34.58 43.55
N ASN A 491 23.00 -34.94 43.69
CA ASN A 491 23.45 -35.97 44.63
C ASN A 491 24.96 -35.87 44.87
N ILE A 492 25.39 -36.45 45.99
CA ILE A 492 26.80 -36.63 46.34
C ILE A 492 27.01 -38.11 46.68
N SER A 493 27.99 -38.76 46.07
CA SER A 493 28.38 -40.14 46.38
C SER A 493 29.86 -40.22 46.74
N ILE A 494 30.18 -40.75 47.92
CA ILE A 494 31.57 -40.92 48.40
C ILE A 494 31.93 -42.40 48.34
N PHE A 495 33.04 -42.72 47.67
CA PHE A 495 33.54 -44.09 47.55
C PHE A 495 34.88 -44.27 48.27
N TRP A 496 35.10 -45.45 48.83
CA TRP A 496 36.31 -45.85 49.55
C TRP A 496 36.86 -47.16 49.02
N ASN A 497 38.19 -47.30 49.04
CA ASN A 497 38.86 -48.50 48.58
C ASN A 497 40.12 -48.75 49.42
N ASP A 498 40.00 -49.65 50.40
CA ASP A 498 41.11 -50.13 51.24
C ASP A 498 41.58 -51.55 50.88
N THR A 499 40.81 -52.27 50.07
CA THR A 499 40.96 -53.71 49.81
C THR A 499 41.19 -54.05 48.34
N GLY A 500 41.28 -53.04 47.46
CA GLY A 500 41.40 -53.19 46.02
C GLY A 500 40.04 -53.15 45.27
N SER A 501 38.93 -52.93 45.98
CA SER A 501 37.59 -52.73 45.39
C SER A 501 36.92 -51.48 45.97
N TRP A 502 36.20 -50.74 45.12
CA TRP A 502 35.46 -49.54 45.54
C TRP A 502 34.15 -49.89 46.24
N VAL A 503 33.91 -49.28 47.38
CA VAL A 503 32.69 -49.42 48.20
C VAL A 503 32.07 -48.04 48.39
N LEU A 504 30.75 -47.93 48.26
CA LEU A 504 30.00 -46.70 48.54
C LEU A 504 29.92 -46.49 50.06
N LEU A 505 30.48 -45.39 50.56
CA LEU A 505 30.42 -45.01 51.98
C LEU A 505 29.15 -44.24 52.31
N GLU A 506 28.80 -43.25 51.49
CA GLU A 506 27.71 -42.33 51.76
C GLU A 506 27.11 -41.82 50.46
N LYS A 507 25.77 -41.66 50.45
CA LYS A 507 25.02 -41.00 49.39
C LYS A 507 24.11 -39.96 50.02
N LYS A 508 24.25 -38.69 49.62
CA LYS A 508 23.33 -37.61 49.97
C LYS A 508 22.54 -37.16 48.75
N TYR A 509 21.27 -36.82 48.98
CA TYR A 509 20.34 -36.26 48.01
C TYR A 509 20.08 -34.81 48.36
#